data_AF-A0A7C7LC53-F1
#
_entry.id   AF-A0A7C7LC53-F1
#
_cell.length_a   1.000
_cell.length_b   1.000
_cell.length_c   1.000
_cell.angle_alpha   90.00
_cell.angle_beta   90.00
_cell.angle_gamma   90.00
#
_symmetry.space_group_name_H-M   'P 1'
#
loop_
_entity.id
_entity.type
_entity.pdbx_description
1 polymer ?
#
loop_
_entity_poly.entity_id
_entity_poly.type
_entity_poly.pdbx_seq_one_letter_code
_entity_poly.pdbx_strand_id
1 'polypeptide(L)'
;MNNILKQTIPHSIAILGFFLITLVYFYPNFQGKVLNAHDNLTSKGNSKEIIDHMKIYDEQPFWTNGLFSGMPAFHISTISYSNLMRYVYNSTTLGMKPVHNFFMYMIGFYILLIVLGMSPYLSAIGAISFALSTYFVIIIGAGHNTKAAAIAYMAPIIAGVLLTFRKKYLLGA
;
A
#
# COMPACT_ATOMS: atom_id res chain seq x y z
N MET A 1 33.42 7.80 16.42
CA MET A 1 32.07 7.27 16.05
C MET A 1 32.22 5.88 15.48
N ASN A 2 31.59 4.88 16.11
CA ASN A 2 31.61 3.48 15.65
C ASN A 2 31.22 3.40 14.17
N ASN A 3 31.93 2.59 13.40
CA ASN A 3 31.76 2.48 11.94
C ASN A 3 30.32 2.13 11.53
N ILE A 4 29.63 1.37 12.40
CA ILE A 4 28.21 1.01 12.27
C ILE A 4 27.31 2.26 12.27
N LEU A 5 27.53 3.22 13.18
CA LEU A 5 26.75 4.45 13.24
C LEU A 5 26.89 5.28 11.96
N LYS A 6 28.11 5.37 11.40
CA LYS A 6 28.33 6.09 10.14
C LYS A 6 27.58 5.45 8.97
N GLN A 7 27.39 4.13 8.97
CA GLN A 7 26.66 3.41 7.93
C GLN A 7 25.14 3.48 8.09
N THR A 8 24.62 3.56 9.33
CA THR A 8 23.16 3.60 9.58
C THR A 8 22.54 5.00 9.49
N ILE A 9 23.33 6.05 9.69
CA ILE A 9 22.90 7.45 9.56
C ILE A 9 22.20 7.74 8.21
N PRO A 10 22.78 7.43 7.03
CA PRO A 10 22.15 7.78 5.76
C PRO A 10 20.81 7.07 5.54
N HIS A 11 20.65 5.83 6.02
CA HIS A 11 19.39 5.11 5.97
C HIS A 11 18.33 5.76 6.87
N SER A 12 18.72 6.17 8.07
CA SER A 12 17.82 6.84 9.02
C SER A 12 17.35 8.19 8.50
N ILE A 13 18.26 8.97 7.89
CA ILE A 13 17.94 10.24 7.23
C ILE A 13 16.98 10.02 6.07
N ALA A 14 17.21 9.00 5.23
CA ALA A 14 16.31 8.70 4.11
C ALA A 14 14.89 8.37 4.59
N ILE A 15 14.76 7.51 5.61
CA ILE A 15 13.45 7.13 6.17
C ILE A 15 12.73 8.34 6.78
N LEU A 16 13.44 9.20 7.53
CA LEU A 16 12.88 10.44 8.05
C LEU A 16 12.45 11.39 6.92
N GLY A 17 13.25 11.49 5.86
CA GLY A 17 12.92 12.27 4.66
C GLY A 17 11.64 11.77 3.99
N PHE A 18 11.51 10.46 3.80
CA PHE A 18 10.29 9.86 3.22
C PHE A 18 9.06 10.14 4.09
N PHE A 19 9.20 10.07 5.41
CA PHE A 19 8.14 10.39 6.34
C PHE A 19 7.70 11.85 6.22
N LEU A 20 8.66 12.79 6.21
CA LEU A 20 8.37 14.22 6.04
C LEU A 20 7.71 14.53 4.71
N ILE A 21 8.21 13.98 3.60
CA ILE A 21 7.62 14.17 2.26
C ILE A 21 6.17 13.68 2.25
N THR A 22 5.93 12.51 2.82
CA THR A 22 4.58 11.94 2.93
C THR A 22 3.65 12.84 3.74
N LEU A 23 4.11 13.33 4.90
CA LEU A 23 3.33 14.23 5.75
C LEU A 23 2.99 15.55 5.05
N VAL A 24 3.96 16.16 4.38
CA VAL A 24 3.77 17.44 3.66
C VAL A 24 2.80 17.25 2.51
N TYR A 25 2.97 16.20 1.71
CA TYR A 25 2.13 15.95 0.55
C TYR A 25 0.67 15.64 0.94
N PHE A 26 0.48 14.83 1.99
CA PHE A 26 -0.85 14.47 2.49
C PHE A 26 -1.32 15.34 3.67
N TYR A 27 -0.73 16.52 3.86
CA TYR A 27 -1.12 17.45 4.92
C TYR A 27 -2.63 17.72 4.97
N PRO A 28 -3.35 17.90 3.83
CA PRO A 28 -4.80 18.05 3.84
C PRO A 28 -5.57 16.91 4.52
N ASN A 29 -5.06 15.68 4.46
CA ASN A 29 -5.71 14.52 5.08
C ASN A 29 -5.77 14.63 6.61
N PHE A 30 -4.75 15.25 7.21
CA PHE A 30 -4.71 15.51 8.65
C PHE A 30 -5.64 16.65 9.09
N GLN A 31 -6.13 17.45 8.15
CA GLN A 31 -7.16 18.47 8.40
C GLN A 31 -8.58 17.89 8.33
N GLY A 32 -8.73 16.57 8.20
CA GLY A 32 -10.03 15.91 8.04
C GLY A 32 -10.59 15.98 6.62
N LYS A 33 -9.80 16.47 5.64
CA LYS A 33 -10.23 16.46 4.23
C LYS A 33 -10.07 15.06 3.68
N VAL A 34 -11.11 14.56 3.03
CA VAL A 34 -11.12 13.22 2.43
C VAL A 34 -11.05 13.36 0.91
N LEU A 35 -10.26 12.50 0.27
CA LEU A 35 -10.24 12.40 -1.19
C LEU A 35 -11.59 11.90 -1.71
N ASN A 36 -12.19 12.67 -2.62
CA ASN A 36 -13.38 12.24 -3.33
C ASN A 36 -13.00 11.28 -4.47
N ALA A 37 -12.70 10.04 -4.09
CA ALA A 37 -12.24 9.01 -5.00
C ALA A 37 -13.42 8.26 -5.64
N HIS A 38 -13.52 8.32 -6.97
CA HIS A 38 -14.61 7.73 -7.74
C HIS A 38 -14.80 6.23 -7.44
N ASP A 39 -13.71 5.46 -7.39
CA ASP A 39 -13.78 4.02 -7.13
C ASP A 39 -14.36 3.69 -5.76
N ASN A 40 -14.07 4.49 -4.73
CA ASN A 40 -14.62 4.26 -3.39
C ASN A 40 -16.14 4.47 -3.38
N LEU A 41 -16.63 5.49 -4.09
CA LEU A 41 -18.06 5.75 -4.22
C LEU A 41 -18.76 4.64 -4.99
N THR A 42 -18.20 4.25 -6.13
CA THR A 42 -18.73 3.17 -6.98
C THR A 42 -18.72 1.84 -6.22
N SER A 43 -17.63 1.50 -5.53
CA SER A 43 -17.53 0.29 -4.70
C SER A 43 -18.58 0.24 -3.59
N LYS A 44 -18.86 1.38 -2.93
CA LYS A 44 -19.90 1.50 -1.91
C LYS A 44 -21.31 1.28 -2.47
N GLY A 45 -21.59 1.83 -3.67
CA GLY A 45 -22.86 1.59 -4.37
C GLY A 45 -23.02 0.13 -4.76
N ASN A 46 -22.01 -0.44 -5.41
CA ASN A 46 -22.01 -1.82 -5.89
C ASN A 46 -22.19 -2.85 -4.78
N SER A 47 -21.64 -2.58 -3.60
CA SER A 47 -21.70 -3.50 -2.45
C SER A 47 -22.97 -3.34 -1.59
N LYS A 48 -23.86 -2.38 -1.92
CA LYS A 48 -24.94 -1.96 -1.03
C LYS A 48 -25.93 -3.09 -0.72
N GLU A 49 -26.44 -3.77 -1.74
CA GLU A 49 -27.37 -4.90 -1.57
C GLU A 49 -26.74 -6.02 -0.75
N ILE A 50 -25.49 -6.39 -1.05
CA ILE A 50 -24.74 -7.43 -0.32
C ILE A 50 -24.63 -7.07 1.17
N ILE A 51 -24.27 -5.82 1.47
CA ILE A 51 -24.13 -5.33 2.85
C ILE A 51 -25.48 -5.31 3.58
N ASP A 52 -26.54 -4.87 2.92
CA ASP A 52 -27.87 -4.79 3.53
C ASP A 52 -28.44 -6.20 3.78
N HIS A 53 -28.22 -7.14 2.86
CA HIS A 53 -28.56 -8.55 3.06
C HIS A 53 -27.86 -9.14 4.28
N MET A 54 -26.54 -8.97 4.39
CA MET A 54 -25.76 -9.43 5.55
C MET A 54 -26.27 -8.85 6.87
N LYS A 55 -26.72 -7.58 6.88
CA LYS A 55 -27.25 -6.95 8.11
C LYS A 55 -28.59 -7.53 8.56
N ILE A 56 -29.40 -8.03 7.64
CA ILE A 56 -30.76 -8.52 7.94
C ILE A 56 -30.72 -10.01 8.26
N TYR A 57 -29.98 -10.79 7.48
CA TYR A 57 -30.01 -12.24 7.52
C TYR A 57 -28.78 -12.86 8.19
N ASP A 58 -27.78 -12.06 8.56
CA ASP A 58 -26.49 -12.51 9.11
C ASP A 58 -25.76 -13.54 8.23
N GLU A 59 -26.05 -13.51 6.92
CA GLU A 59 -25.46 -14.41 5.94
C GLU A 59 -24.88 -13.63 4.75
N GLN A 60 -23.74 -14.10 4.26
CA GLN A 60 -23.04 -13.54 3.10
C GLN A 60 -23.73 -14.00 1.80
N PRO A 61 -24.35 -13.10 1.03
CA PRO A 61 -24.89 -13.48 -0.26
C PRO A 61 -23.75 -13.64 -1.28
N PHE A 62 -23.87 -14.64 -2.16
CA PHE A 62 -22.93 -14.91 -3.25
C PHE A 62 -23.43 -14.40 -4.61
N TRP A 63 -24.61 -13.79 -4.65
CA TRP A 63 -25.23 -13.18 -5.83
C TRP A 63 -25.84 -11.83 -5.44
N THR A 64 -25.80 -10.86 -6.34
CA THR A 64 -26.47 -9.55 -6.19
C THR A 64 -27.33 -9.26 -7.40
N ASN A 65 -28.54 -8.75 -7.20
CA ASN A 65 -29.47 -8.44 -8.30
C ASN A 65 -29.38 -6.98 -8.75
N GLY A 66 -28.78 -6.12 -7.93
CA GLY A 66 -28.71 -4.67 -8.12
C GLY A 66 -27.69 -4.22 -9.18
N LEU A 67 -26.95 -5.15 -9.78
CA LEU A 67 -25.96 -4.88 -10.82
C LEU A 67 -26.19 -5.78 -12.03
N PHE A 68 -26.25 -5.17 -13.22
CA PHE A 68 -26.30 -5.87 -14.53
C PHE A 68 -27.36 -6.98 -14.64
N SER A 69 -28.52 -6.82 -13.99
CA SER A 69 -29.59 -7.83 -13.90
C SER A 69 -29.24 -9.09 -13.11
N GLY A 70 -28.15 -9.04 -12.33
CA GLY A 70 -27.62 -10.18 -11.61
C GLY A 70 -26.13 -10.39 -11.87
N MET A 71 -25.32 -10.47 -10.81
CA MET A 71 -23.93 -10.91 -10.93
C MET A 71 -23.43 -11.60 -9.65
N PRO A 72 -22.38 -12.43 -9.74
CA PRO A 72 -21.77 -13.02 -8.55
C PRO A 72 -21.14 -11.97 -7.62
N ALA A 73 -21.40 -12.10 -6.31
CA ALA A 73 -20.94 -11.17 -5.29
C ALA A 73 -19.43 -11.24 -5.01
N PHE A 74 -18.76 -12.34 -5.37
CA PHE A 74 -17.33 -12.54 -5.12
C PHE A 74 -16.41 -11.57 -5.87
N HIS A 75 -16.90 -10.93 -6.93
CA HIS A 75 -16.19 -9.86 -7.64
C HIS A 75 -16.41 -8.46 -7.04
N ILE A 76 -17.35 -8.32 -6.09
CA ILE A 76 -17.72 -7.03 -5.50
C ILE A 76 -17.29 -6.97 -4.04
N SER A 77 -17.86 -7.85 -3.22
CA SER A 77 -17.72 -7.84 -1.78
C SER A 77 -18.03 -9.21 -1.22
N THR A 78 -16.98 -9.93 -0.81
CA THR A 78 -17.09 -11.19 -0.09
C THR A 78 -16.03 -11.20 0.99
N ILE A 79 -16.46 -11.45 2.23
CA ILE A 79 -15.56 -11.42 3.37
C ILE A 79 -14.83 -12.77 3.46
N SER A 80 -13.51 -12.72 3.33
CA SER A 80 -12.64 -13.85 3.69
C SER A 80 -12.15 -13.67 5.12
N TYR A 81 -12.64 -14.51 6.04
CA TYR A 81 -12.22 -14.51 7.45
C TYR A 81 -10.89 -15.23 7.68
N SER A 82 -10.48 -16.11 6.77
CA SER A 82 -9.26 -16.92 6.88
C SER A 82 -7.99 -16.23 6.35
N ASN A 83 -8.09 -14.98 5.88
CA ASN A 83 -6.94 -14.28 5.31
C ASN A 83 -6.07 -13.61 6.40
N LEU A 84 -5.02 -14.31 6.84
CA LEU A 84 -4.06 -13.80 7.83
C LEU A 84 -3.31 -12.54 7.35
N MET A 85 -3.11 -12.35 6.04
CA MET A 85 -2.44 -11.17 5.50
C MET A 85 -3.21 -9.87 5.78
N ARG A 86 -4.51 -9.96 6.07
CA ARG A 86 -5.31 -8.82 6.50
C ARG A 86 -4.75 -8.17 7.77
N TYR A 87 -4.25 -8.95 8.71
CA TYR A 87 -3.67 -8.43 9.96
C TYR A 87 -2.35 -7.69 9.70
N VAL A 88 -1.48 -8.26 8.87
CA VAL A 88 -0.21 -7.63 8.46
C VAL A 88 -0.47 -6.34 7.68
N TYR A 89 -1.40 -6.37 6.74
CA TYR A 89 -1.79 -5.18 5.99
C TYR A 89 -2.32 -4.09 6.92
N ASN A 90 -3.25 -4.42 7.82
CA ASN A 90 -3.81 -3.44 8.73
C ASN A 90 -2.76 -2.86 9.70
N SER A 91 -1.84 -3.68 10.22
CA SER A 91 -0.79 -3.19 11.13
C SER A 91 0.18 -2.24 10.44
N THR A 92 0.56 -2.53 9.19
CA THR A 92 1.43 -1.64 8.39
C THR A 92 0.74 -0.36 7.92
N THR A 93 -0.60 -0.31 7.90
CA THR A 93 -1.32 0.91 7.51
C THR A 93 -1.44 1.94 8.64
N LEU A 94 -1.30 1.54 9.92
CA LEU A 94 -1.48 2.39 11.11
C LEU A 94 -2.76 3.27 11.08
N GLY A 95 -3.80 2.85 10.34
CA GLY A 95 -5.03 3.62 10.16
C GLY A 95 -4.93 4.80 9.19
N MET A 96 -3.78 5.04 8.56
CA MET A 96 -3.52 6.23 7.72
C MET A 96 -3.71 5.93 6.23
N LYS A 97 -4.87 5.39 5.83
CA LYS A 97 -5.19 5.22 4.41
C LYS A 97 -5.66 6.56 3.83
N PRO A 98 -5.19 7.01 2.65
CA PRO A 98 -4.29 6.34 1.69
C PRO A 98 -2.79 6.66 1.85
N VAL A 99 -2.44 7.51 2.83
CA VAL A 99 -1.09 8.03 3.11
C VAL A 99 -0.03 6.94 3.23
N HIS A 100 -0.39 5.79 3.83
CA HIS A 100 0.54 4.68 4.05
C HIS A 100 1.13 4.10 2.76
N ASN A 101 0.33 3.99 1.68
CA ASN A 101 0.79 3.38 0.42
C ASN A 101 1.94 4.19 -0.17
N PHE A 102 1.84 5.52 -0.09
CA PHE A 102 2.83 6.43 -0.64
C PHE A 102 4.18 6.33 0.09
N PHE A 103 4.15 6.24 1.41
CA PHE A 103 5.34 6.00 2.21
C PHE A 103 5.97 4.63 1.90
N MET A 104 5.14 3.60 1.76
CA MET A 104 5.59 2.25 1.43
C MET A 104 6.20 2.16 0.02
N TYR A 105 5.75 2.96 -0.96
CA TYR A 105 6.43 3.07 -2.26
C TYR A 105 7.88 3.50 -2.10
N MET A 106 8.13 4.55 -1.30
CA MET A 106 9.48 5.06 -1.08
C MET A 106 10.35 4.03 -0.34
N ILE A 107 9.88 3.49 0.79
CA ILE A 107 10.62 2.48 1.55
C ILE A 107 10.90 1.25 0.69
N GLY A 108 9.88 0.74 0.01
CA GLY A 108 10.00 -0.50 -0.73
C GLY A 108 10.96 -0.39 -1.91
N PHE A 109 10.87 0.71 -2.66
CA PHE A 109 11.80 0.97 -3.75
C PHE A 109 13.21 1.27 -3.24
N TYR A 110 13.33 1.99 -2.12
CA TYR A 110 14.61 2.23 -1.47
C TYR A 110 15.34 0.93 -1.11
N ILE A 111 14.64 -0.01 -0.44
CA ILE A 111 15.19 -1.32 -0.09
C ILE A 111 15.65 -2.07 -1.36
N LEU A 112 14.85 -2.05 -2.42
CA LEU A 112 15.21 -2.67 -3.68
C LEU A 112 16.52 -2.09 -4.25
N LEU A 113 16.68 -0.76 -4.31
CA LEU A 113 17.90 -0.13 -4.82
C LEU A 113 19.13 -0.44 -3.96
N ILE A 114 18.98 -0.50 -2.63
CA ILE A 114 20.04 -0.94 -1.71
C ILE A 114 20.43 -2.39 -2.00
N VAL A 115 19.45 -3.29 -2.18
CA VAL A 115 19.71 -4.69 -2.53
C VAL A 115 20.40 -4.78 -3.89
N LEU A 116 20.08 -3.92 -4.84
CA LEU A 116 20.76 -3.85 -6.14
C LEU A 116 22.20 -3.30 -6.05
N GLY A 117 22.64 -2.81 -4.88
CA GLY A 117 24.02 -2.36 -4.64
C GLY A 117 24.22 -0.86 -4.86
N MET A 118 23.14 -0.08 -4.94
CA MET A 118 23.23 1.38 -5.11
C MET A 118 23.59 2.07 -3.78
N SER A 119 24.19 3.26 -3.88
CA SER A 119 24.50 4.05 -2.69
C SER A 119 23.22 4.52 -1.98
N PRO A 120 23.25 4.75 -0.65
CA PRO A 120 22.08 5.21 0.10
C PRO A 120 21.49 6.53 -0.44
N TYR A 121 22.33 7.44 -0.91
CA TYR A 121 21.91 8.73 -1.46
C TYR A 121 21.16 8.56 -2.78
N LEU A 122 21.72 7.78 -3.71
CA LEU A 122 21.09 7.53 -5.00
C LEU A 122 19.80 6.72 -4.83
N SER A 123 19.80 5.78 -3.87
CA SER A 123 18.61 5.00 -3.52
C SER A 123 17.49 5.90 -2.97
N ALA A 124 17.83 6.90 -2.16
CA ALA A 124 16.85 7.84 -1.62
C ALA A 124 16.22 8.70 -2.72
N ILE A 125 17.04 9.24 -3.62
CA ILE A 125 16.56 10.03 -4.77
C ILE A 125 15.66 9.16 -5.66
N GLY A 126 16.11 7.95 -6.00
CA GLY A 126 15.33 7.02 -6.82
C GLY A 126 13.98 6.64 -6.19
N ALA A 127 13.94 6.40 -4.88
CA ALA A 127 12.71 6.13 -4.13
C ALA A 127 11.72 7.30 -4.16
N ILE A 128 12.21 8.52 -3.97
CA ILE A 128 11.40 9.73 -4.04
C ILE A 128 10.85 9.94 -5.45
N SER A 129 11.71 9.84 -6.47
CA SER A 129 11.30 9.95 -7.88
C SER A 129 10.29 8.88 -8.28
N PHE A 130 10.47 7.65 -7.78
CA PHE A 130 9.53 6.55 -8.01
C PHE A 130 8.16 6.91 -7.43
N ALA A 131 8.07 7.20 -6.12
CA ALA A 131 6.82 7.48 -5.45
C ALA A 131 6.09 8.73 -6.00
N LEU A 132 6.83 9.78 -6.36
CA LEU A 132 6.29 11.01 -6.96
C LEU A 132 6.01 10.90 -8.46
N SER A 133 6.24 9.74 -9.08
CA SER A 133 5.86 9.54 -10.47
C SER A 133 4.35 9.71 -10.65
N THR A 134 3.97 10.29 -11.79
CA THR A 134 2.58 10.71 -12.08
C THR A 134 1.57 9.59 -11.87
N TYR A 135 1.93 8.35 -12.22
CA TYR A 135 1.04 7.19 -12.12
C TYR A 135 0.61 6.87 -10.67
N PHE A 136 1.54 6.85 -9.72
CA PHE A 136 1.23 6.46 -8.33
C PHE A 136 0.46 7.53 -7.56
N VAL A 137 0.57 8.78 -7.96
CA VAL A 137 -0.27 9.86 -7.43
C VAL A 137 -1.71 9.72 -7.95
N ILE A 138 -1.87 9.52 -9.27
CA ILE A 138 -3.19 9.38 -9.91
C ILE A 138 -3.95 8.18 -9.37
N ILE A 139 -3.28 7.03 -9.18
CA ILE A 139 -3.92 5.79 -8.72
C ILE A 139 -4.52 5.95 -7.32
N ILE A 140 -3.85 6.71 -6.44
CA ILE A 140 -4.33 7.05 -5.11
C ILE A 140 -5.53 8.00 -5.21
N GLY A 141 -5.43 9.03 -6.05
CA GLY A 141 -6.52 9.97 -6.29
C GLY A 141 -7.80 9.32 -6.82
N ALA A 142 -7.66 8.33 -7.71
CA ALA A 142 -8.79 7.57 -8.26
C ALA A 142 -9.49 6.66 -7.24
N GLY A 143 -8.78 6.26 -6.17
CA GLY A 143 -9.29 5.32 -5.16
C GLY A 143 -8.99 3.85 -5.44
N HIS A 144 -8.04 3.56 -6.34
CA HIS A 144 -7.57 2.20 -6.64
C HIS A 144 -6.69 1.65 -5.48
N ASN A 145 -7.24 1.62 -4.27
CA ASN A 145 -6.51 1.37 -3.02
C ASN A 145 -5.87 -0.03 -2.98
N THR A 146 -6.55 -1.04 -3.50
CA THR A 146 -6.03 -2.42 -3.58
C THR A 146 -4.85 -2.52 -4.55
N LYS A 147 -4.95 -1.87 -5.71
CA LYS A 147 -3.85 -1.79 -6.69
C LYS A 147 -2.66 -1.00 -6.14
N ALA A 148 -2.93 0.11 -5.46
CA ALA A 148 -1.92 0.90 -4.77
C ALA A 148 -1.18 0.07 -3.72
N ALA A 149 -1.91 -0.67 -2.89
CA ALA A 149 -1.31 -1.57 -1.91
C ALA A 149 -0.44 -2.65 -2.57
N ALA A 150 -0.90 -3.28 -3.67
CA ALA A 150 -0.12 -4.29 -4.38
C ALA A 150 1.22 -3.73 -4.91
N ILE A 151 1.21 -2.53 -5.49
CA ILE A 151 2.42 -1.85 -5.96
C ILE A 151 3.38 -1.56 -4.79
N ALA A 152 2.86 -1.21 -3.62
CA ALA A 152 3.66 -0.89 -2.44
C ALA A 152 4.51 -2.08 -1.96
N TYR A 153 4.00 -3.30 -2.11
CA TYR A 153 4.74 -4.52 -1.77
C TYR A 153 5.57 -5.09 -2.92
N MET A 154 5.38 -4.63 -4.16
CA MET A 154 6.08 -5.15 -5.33
C MET A 154 7.61 -5.05 -5.19
N ALA A 155 8.12 -3.85 -4.88
CA ALA A 155 9.57 -3.64 -4.77
C ALA A 155 10.22 -4.42 -3.61
N PRO A 156 9.64 -4.45 -2.38
CA PRO A 156 10.11 -5.33 -1.31
C PRO A 156 10.12 -6.81 -1.69
N ILE A 157 9.09 -7.31 -2.37
CA ILE A 157 9.03 -8.71 -2.80
C ILE A 157 10.18 -9.02 -3.76
N ILE A 158 10.41 -8.17 -4.76
CA ILE A 158 11.52 -8.34 -5.71
C ILE A 158 12.86 -8.31 -4.96
N ALA A 159 13.03 -7.40 -4.00
CA ALA A 159 14.22 -7.32 -3.17
C ALA A 159 14.44 -8.61 -2.36
N GLY A 160 13.38 -9.17 -1.77
CA GLY A 160 13.43 -10.43 -1.02
C GLY A 160 13.81 -11.63 -1.91
N VAL A 161 13.23 -11.73 -3.11
CA VAL A 161 13.59 -12.75 -4.11
C VAL A 161 15.07 -12.64 -4.49
N LEU A 162 15.57 -11.44 -4.76
CA LEU A 162 16.98 -11.20 -5.07
C LEU A 162 17.92 -11.61 -3.92
N LEU A 163 17.54 -11.32 -2.67
CA LEU A 163 18.31 -11.72 -1.50
C LEU A 163 18.36 -13.24 -1.33
N THR A 164 17.25 -13.92 -1.59
CA THR A 164 17.15 -15.38 -1.58
C THR A 164 18.07 -16.01 -2.63
N PHE A 165 18.10 -15.49 -3.86
CA PHE A 165 19.05 -15.93 -4.89
C PHE A 165 20.52 -15.70 -4.51
N ARG A 166 20.79 -14.70 -3.66
CA ARG A 166 22.12 -14.41 -3.10
C ARG A 166 22.42 -15.18 -1.81
N LYS A 167 21.66 -16.25 -1.51
CA LYS A 167 21.80 -17.12 -0.33
C LYS A 167 21.59 -16.39 1.02
N LYS A 168 20.94 -15.23 1.02
CA LYS A 168 20.57 -14.48 2.23
C LYS A 168 19.13 -14.80 2.64
N TYR A 169 18.86 -16.07 2.90
CA TYR A 169 17.51 -16.61 3.10
C TYR A 169 16.71 -15.87 4.19
N LEU A 170 17.33 -15.56 5.34
CA LEU A 170 16.65 -14.88 6.44
C LEU A 170 16.31 -13.41 6.14
N LEU A 171 17.08 -12.74 5.28
CA LEU A 171 16.79 -11.37 4.87
C LEU A 171 15.82 -11.31 3.68
N GLY A 172 15.68 -12.42 2.95
CA GLY A 172 14.82 -12.54 1.78
C GLY A 172 13.46 -13.19 2.03
N ALA A 173 13.28 -13.85 3.18
CA ALA A 173 12.04 -14.42 3.66
C ALA A 173 11.20 -13.37 4.42
#